data_AF-A0A4W5R9M8-F1
#
_entry.id   AF-A0A4W5R9M8-F1
#
_cell.length_a   1.000
_cell.length_b   1.000
_cell.length_c   1.000
_cell.angle_alpha   90.00
_cell.angle_beta   90.00
_cell.angle_gamma   90.00
#
_symmetry.space_group_name_H-M   'P 1'
#
loop_
_entity.id
_entity.type
_entity.pdbx_description
1 polymer ?
#
loop_
_entity_poly.entity_id
_entity_poly.type
_entity_poly.pdbx_seq_one_letter_code
_entity_poly.pdbx_strand_id
1 'polypeptide(L)'
;METFLLFKDLIGKHVYPSDWMAMIMVQNRVFLRAINTYADTMNLKFLNNNDFEVQLWNNYFHLAVAFITQESLQLQHFSSTKRNKILTKYGDMRRLIGFAIRDMWYKLGGNKICFIPGMVGPILEMTLIPEEELRRATIPIFFDMMQCEHTVSTHFHKNFYKDINREGMYIRYLYKLRDLHLDVENYTEAAYTLLLHSRLLKWSDDQCSPQFEVRSCQTQRQLKETLYDKIIGHFDKGKVS
;
A
#
# COMPACT_ATOMS: atom_id res chain seq x y z
N MET A 1 -3.75 6.89 -22.24
CA MET A 1 -2.71 5.97 -21.71
C MET A 1 -1.30 6.47 -21.97
N GLU A 2 -0.97 6.95 -23.17
CA GLU A 2 0.39 7.42 -23.54
C GLU A 2 0.94 8.51 -22.61
N THR A 3 0.13 9.47 -22.18
CA THR A 3 0.57 10.53 -21.28
C THR A 3 0.99 10.03 -19.90
N PHE A 4 0.37 8.95 -19.40
CA PHE A 4 0.79 8.34 -18.13
C PHE A 4 2.15 7.65 -18.24
N LEU A 5 2.40 6.97 -19.37
CA LEU A 5 3.69 6.33 -19.64
C LEU A 5 4.80 7.38 -19.76
N LEU A 6 4.54 8.47 -20.50
CA LEU A 6 5.46 9.60 -20.61
C LEU A 6 5.79 10.18 -19.23
N PHE A 7 4.78 10.43 -18.39
CA PHE A 7 5.03 10.98 -17.06
C PHE A 7 5.80 10.02 -16.17
N LYS A 8 5.50 8.71 -16.24
CA LYS A 8 6.25 7.70 -15.50
C LYS A 8 7.72 7.68 -15.92
N ASP A 9 8.00 7.80 -17.21
CA ASP A 9 9.37 7.90 -17.72
C ASP A 9 10.07 9.18 -17.27
N LEU A 10 9.38 10.33 -17.27
CA LEU A 10 9.94 11.61 -16.83
C LEU A 10 10.14 11.70 -15.32
N ILE A 11 9.36 10.96 -14.53
CA ILE A 11 9.55 10.84 -13.08
C ILE A 11 10.71 9.89 -12.79
N GLY A 12 10.82 8.78 -13.54
CA GLY A 12 11.88 7.80 -13.36
C GLY A 12 13.25 8.24 -13.87
N LYS A 13 13.30 9.17 -14.84
CA LYS A 13 14.54 9.71 -15.40
C LYS A 13 14.70 11.17 -14.99
N HIS A 14 15.78 11.50 -14.29
CA HIS A 14 16.10 12.89 -13.95
C HIS A 14 16.31 13.72 -15.22
N VAL A 15 15.30 14.52 -15.59
CA VAL A 15 15.38 15.47 -16.72
C VAL A 15 16.33 16.62 -16.41
N TYR A 16 16.38 17.03 -15.13
CA TYR A 16 17.23 18.09 -14.63
C TYR A 16 18.32 17.53 -13.71
N PRO A 17 19.48 18.20 -13.62
CA PRO A 17 20.48 17.93 -12.58
C PRO A 17 19.87 17.94 -11.17
N SER A 18 20.34 17.07 -10.27
CA SER A 18 19.76 16.88 -8.94
C SER A 18 19.89 18.09 -8.00
N ASP A 19 20.78 19.03 -8.31
CA ASP A 19 20.96 20.30 -7.62
C ASP A 19 19.98 21.39 -8.08
N TRP A 20 19.29 21.20 -9.22
CA TRP A 20 18.31 22.14 -9.77
C TRP A 20 16.94 22.03 -9.09
N MET A 21 16.93 22.15 -7.76
CA MET A 21 15.77 21.90 -6.91
C MET A 21 14.57 22.79 -7.22
N ALA A 22 14.79 24.03 -7.67
CA ALA A 22 13.70 24.91 -8.06
C ALA A 22 12.95 24.35 -9.28
N MET A 23 13.68 23.92 -10.31
CA MET A 23 13.10 23.33 -11.53
C MET A 23 12.41 22.00 -11.23
N ILE A 24 13.08 21.13 -10.45
CA ILE A 24 12.52 19.83 -10.04
C ILE A 24 11.20 20.03 -9.26
N MET A 25 11.14 20.97 -8.32
CA MET A 25 9.93 21.20 -7.53
C MET A 25 8.80 21.84 -8.36
N VAL A 26 9.11 22.73 -9.29
CA VAL A 26 8.12 23.29 -10.22
C VAL A 26 7.58 22.21 -11.15
N GLN A 27 8.44 21.35 -11.70
CA GLN A 27 8.04 20.20 -12.52
C GLN A 27 7.11 19.26 -11.74
N ASN A 28 7.48 18.90 -10.50
CA ASN A 28 6.65 18.06 -9.63
C ASN A 28 5.30 18.70 -9.33
N ARG A 29 5.23 20.02 -9.17
CA ARG A 29 3.96 20.74 -8.98
C ARG A 29 3.06 20.66 -10.22
N VAL A 30 3.65 20.73 -11.42
CA VAL A 30 2.91 20.57 -12.68
C VAL A 30 2.40 19.15 -12.83
N PHE A 31 3.24 18.14 -12.56
CA PHE A 31 2.83 16.73 -12.55
C PHE A 31 1.70 16.47 -11.54
N LEU A 32 1.82 16.96 -10.31
CA LEU A 32 0.78 16.88 -9.28
C LEU A 32 -0.56 17.41 -9.80
N ARG A 33 -0.56 18.61 -10.41
CA ARG A 33 -1.79 19.22 -10.95
C ARG A 33 -2.38 18.39 -12.08
N ALA A 34 -1.55 17.88 -12.98
CA ALA A 34 -1.99 17.05 -14.08
C ALA A 34 -2.56 15.71 -13.61
N ILE A 35 -1.89 15.02 -12.66
CA ILE A 35 -2.38 13.77 -12.05
C ILE A 35 -3.77 13.96 -11.43
N ASN A 36 -3.98 15.03 -10.65
CA ASN A 36 -5.29 15.32 -10.08
C ASN A 36 -6.35 15.62 -11.16
N THR A 37 -5.98 16.36 -12.21
CA THR A 37 -6.89 16.63 -13.34
C THR A 37 -7.29 15.33 -14.06
N TYR A 38 -6.35 14.39 -14.21
CA TYR A 38 -6.64 13.07 -14.75
C TYR A 38 -7.55 12.26 -13.83
N ALA A 39 -7.32 12.29 -12.52
CA ALA A 39 -8.18 11.63 -11.53
C ALA A 39 -9.64 12.13 -11.63
N ASP A 40 -9.84 13.44 -11.73
CA ASP A 40 -11.18 14.03 -11.90
C ASP A 40 -11.85 13.55 -13.19
N THR A 41 -11.10 13.58 -14.31
CA THR A 41 -11.60 13.12 -15.61
C THR A 41 -11.95 11.63 -15.59
N MET A 42 -11.12 10.81 -14.93
CA MET A 42 -11.34 9.37 -14.78
C MET A 42 -12.59 9.06 -13.97
N ASN A 43 -12.79 9.77 -12.86
CA ASN A 43 -14.00 9.63 -12.05
C ASN A 43 -15.26 9.99 -12.83
N LEU A 44 -15.21 11.04 -13.65
CA LEU A 44 -16.38 11.51 -14.40
C LEU A 44 -16.73 10.62 -15.60
N LYS A 45 -15.73 10.04 -16.28
CA LYS A 45 -15.92 9.37 -17.57
C LYS A 45 -15.70 7.86 -17.56
N PHE A 46 -14.92 7.33 -16.62
CA PHE A 46 -14.42 5.95 -16.66
C PHE A 46 -14.66 5.17 -15.37
N LEU A 47 -15.54 5.67 -14.49
CA LEU A 47 -15.90 4.99 -13.24
C LEU A 47 -17.13 4.08 -13.37
N ASN A 48 -18.02 4.39 -14.31
CA ASN A 48 -19.23 3.60 -14.55
C ASN A 48 -18.88 2.23 -15.14
N ASN A 49 -19.60 1.18 -14.74
CA ASN A 49 -19.30 -0.21 -15.16
C ASN A 49 -19.27 -0.42 -16.68
N ASN A 50 -20.01 0.37 -17.46
CA ASN A 50 -20.04 0.23 -18.92
C ASN A 50 -18.79 0.79 -19.62
N ASP A 51 -18.09 1.73 -18.98
CA ASP A 51 -16.92 2.43 -19.53
C ASP A 51 -15.68 2.23 -18.63
N PHE A 52 -15.69 1.18 -17.78
CA PHE A 52 -14.64 0.97 -16.79
C PHE A 52 -13.37 0.41 -17.43
N GLU A 53 -12.39 1.28 -17.63
CA GLU A 53 -11.12 0.94 -18.26
C GLU A 53 -10.06 0.50 -17.25
N VAL A 54 -10.02 -0.80 -16.93
CA VAL A 54 -9.11 -1.39 -15.92
C VAL A 54 -7.66 -0.95 -16.12
N GLN A 55 -7.16 -0.99 -17.36
CA GLN A 55 -5.76 -0.64 -17.65
C GLN A 55 -5.46 0.85 -17.42
N LEU A 56 -6.44 1.73 -17.65
CA LEU A 56 -6.31 3.17 -17.40
C LEU A 56 -6.16 3.44 -15.89
N TRP A 57 -7.01 2.82 -15.09
CA TRP A 57 -6.95 2.89 -13.62
C TRP A 57 -5.66 2.31 -13.07
N ASN A 58 -5.21 1.17 -13.60
CA ASN A 58 -3.96 0.54 -13.18
C ASN A 58 -2.75 1.45 -13.46
N ASN A 59 -2.72 2.06 -14.66
CA ASN A 59 -1.68 3.01 -15.03
C ASN A 59 -1.69 4.27 -14.15
N TYR A 60 -2.87 4.77 -13.79
CA TYR A 60 -3.00 5.90 -12.87
C TYR A 60 -2.38 5.59 -11.50
N PHE A 61 -2.74 4.46 -10.87
CA PHE A 61 -2.18 4.12 -9.56
C PHE A 61 -0.67 3.92 -9.60
N HIS A 62 -0.16 3.22 -10.63
CA HIS A 62 1.28 3.08 -10.81
C HIS A 62 2.00 4.42 -11.00
N LEU A 63 1.41 5.35 -11.76
CA LEU A 63 1.96 6.69 -11.94
C LEU A 63 1.96 7.48 -10.63
N ALA A 64 0.85 7.46 -9.89
CA ALA A 64 0.72 8.16 -8.62
C ALA A 64 1.70 7.62 -7.57
N VAL A 65 1.89 6.29 -7.51
CA VAL A 65 2.90 5.69 -6.64
C VAL A 65 4.32 6.01 -7.11
N ALA A 66 4.62 5.96 -8.41
CA ALA A 66 5.94 6.37 -8.90
C ALA A 66 6.25 7.84 -8.55
N PHE A 67 5.24 8.71 -8.64
CA PHE A 67 5.38 10.12 -8.26
C PHE A 67 5.69 10.28 -6.77
N ILE A 68 5.05 9.53 -5.87
CA ILE A 68 5.23 9.70 -4.42
C ILE A 68 6.54 9.08 -3.90
N THR A 69 7.01 8.03 -4.56
CA THR A 69 8.21 7.24 -4.16
C THR A 69 9.51 7.79 -4.74
N GLN A 70 9.45 8.68 -5.73
CA GLN A 70 10.64 9.28 -6.35
C GLN A 70 11.58 9.95 -5.32
N GLU A 71 12.89 9.88 -5.59
CA GLU A 71 13.94 10.39 -4.69
C GLU A 71 13.81 11.89 -4.41
N SER A 72 13.39 12.68 -5.40
CA SER A 72 13.26 14.13 -5.28
C SER A 72 12.22 14.60 -4.25
N LEU A 73 11.27 13.73 -3.90
CA LEU A 73 10.25 13.98 -2.88
C LEU A 73 10.54 13.28 -1.55
N GLN A 74 11.62 12.51 -1.43
CA GLN A 74 12.03 11.87 -0.17
C GLN A 74 12.75 12.86 0.74
N LEU A 75 11.98 13.81 1.29
CA LEU A 75 12.47 14.96 2.03
C LEU A 75 13.30 14.61 3.27
N GLN A 76 13.15 13.40 3.81
CA GLN A 76 13.94 12.87 4.92
C GLN A 76 15.45 12.77 4.61
N HIS A 77 15.82 12.66 3.33
CA HIS A 77 17.22 12.58 2.90
C HIS A 77 17.87 13.96 2.70
N PHE A 78 17.10 15.04 2.77
CA PHE A 78 17.64 16.39 2.66
C PHE A 78 18.04 16.96 4.02
N SER A 79 18.97 17.91 3.99
CA SER A 79 19.30 18.71 5.18
C SER A 79 18.05 19.44 5.70
N SER A 80 18.01 19.66 7.02
CA SER A 80 16.91 20.36 7.69
C SER A 80 16.58 21.71 7.03
N THR A 81 17.61 22.50 6.71
CA THR A 81 17.45 23.79 6.03
C THR A 81 16.81 23.65 4.64
N LYS A 82 17.26 22.69 3.83
CA LYS A 82 16.72 22.46 2.48
C LYS A 82 15.27 21.97 2.56
N ARG A 83 15.00 20.98 3.40
CA ARG A 83 13.65 20.45 3.66
C ARG A 83 12.69 21.55 4.11
N ASN A 84 13.07 22.37 5.08
CA ASN A 84 12.19 23.43 5.60
C ASN A 84 11.87 24.46 4.51
N LYS A 85 12.86 24.87 3.70
CA LYS A 85 12.61 25.78 2.56
C LYS A 85 11.64 25.19 1.53
N ILE A 86 11.77 23.89 1.23
CA ILE A 86 10.86 23.19 0.30
C ILE A 86 9.44 23.18 0.88
N LEU A 87 9.28 22.75 2.14
CA LEU A 87 7.98 22.66 2.80
C LEU A 87 7.29 24.02 2.91
N THR A 88 8.02 25.07 3.27
CA THR A 88 7.45 26.43 3.35
C THR A 88 6.97 26.94 1.99
N LYS A 89 7.67 26.62 0.89
CA LYS A 89 7.35 27.16 -0.45
C LYS A 89 6.36 26.31 -1.23
N TYR A 90 6.45 24.98 -1.12
CA TYR A 90 5.72 24.04 -1.98
C TYR A 90 4.77 23.12 -1.20
N GLY A 91 4.88 23.07 0.12
CA GLY A 91 4.21 22.06 0.95
C GLY A 91 4.78 20.66 0.75
N ASP A 92 4.18 19.66 1.42
CA ASP A 92 4.50 18.26 1.18
C ASP A 92 3.56 17.69 0.10
N MET A 93 4.07 17.60 -1.13
CA MET A 93 3.31 17.09 -2.28
C MET A 93 2.94 15.60 -2.13
N ARG A 94 3.66 14.85 -1.29
CA ARG A 94 3.36 13.43 -1.05
C ARG A 94 2.02 13.26 -0.36
N ARG A 95 1.70 14.12 0.61
CA ARG A 95 0.39 14.13 1.29
C ARG A 95 -0.76 14.28 0.30
N LEU A 96 -0.63 15.25 -0.62
CA LEU A 96 -1.67 15.57 -1.59
C LEU A 96 -1.98 14.39 -2.53
N ILE A 97 -0.95 13.73 -3.07
CA ILE A 97 -1.15 12.53 -3.89
C ILE A 97 -1.60 11.34 -3.06
N GLY A 98 -1.10 11.17 -1.83
CA GLY A 98 -1.54 10.10 -0.94
C GLY A 98 -3.04 10.14 -0.69
N PHE A 99 -3.59 11.33 -0.43
CA PHE A 99 -5.04 11.52 -0.30
C PHE A 99 -5.78 11.24 -1.61
N ALA A 100 -5.24 11.70 -2.75
CA ALA A 100 -5.84 11.39 -4.06
C ALA A 100 -5.86 9.88 -4.37
N ILE A 101 -4.79 9.15 -4.05
CA ILE A 101 -4.73 7.68 -4.20
C ILE A 101 -5.80 7.02 -3.32
N ARG A 102 -5.90 7.43 -2.05
CA ARG A 102 -6.91 6.93 -1.11
C ARG A 102 -8.32 7.15 -1.65
N ASP A 103 -8.64 8.37 -2.06
CA ASP A 103 -9.99 8.73 -2.50
C ASP A 103 -10.35 8.00 -3.81
N MET A 104 -9.39 7.86 -4.73
CA MET A 104 -9.55 7.06 -5.96
C MET A 104 -9.76 5.58 -5.65
N TRP A 105 -9.01 5.02 -4.71
CA TRP A 105 -9.12 3.62 -4.30
C TRP A 105 -10.52 3.29 -3.77
N TYR A 106 -11.07 4.13 -2.89
CA TYR A 106 -12.41 3.88 -2.33
C TYR A 106 -13.55 4.08 -3.33
N LYS A 107 -13.34 4.84 -4.41
CA LYS A 107 -14.32 4.96 -5.50
C LYS A 107 -14.45 3.70 -6.36
N LEU A 108 -13.43 2.84 -6.41
CA LEU A 108 -13.43 1.63 -7.25
C LEU A 108 -14.54 0.61 -6.91
N GLY A 109 -15.13 0.66 -5.72
CA GLY A 109 -16.18 -0.28 -5.31
C GLY A 109 -15.72 -1.74 -5.44
N GLY A 110 -16.51 -2.56 -6.14
CA GLY A 110 -16.19 -3.98 -6.37
C GLY A 110 -14.99 -4.23 -7.30
N ASN A 111 -14.58 -3.23 -8.09
CA ASN A 111 -13.49 -3.38 -9.06
C ASN A 111 -12.10 -3.45 -8.41
N LYS A 112 -11.99 -3.14 -7.11
CA LYS A 112 -10.74 -3.19 -6.33
C LYS A 112 -9.98 -4.49 -6.51
N ILE A 113 -10.68 -5.63 -6.53
CA ILE A 113 -10.09 -6.97 -6.59
C ILE A 113 -9.18 -7.18 -7.80
N CYS A 114 -9.46 -6.50 -8.92
CA CYS A 114 -8.66 -6.57 -10.14
C CYS A 114 -7.28 -5.90 -9.98
N PHE A 115 -7.15 -4.97 -9.04
CA PHE A 115 -5.94 -4.17 -8.83
C PHE A 115 -5.08 -4.70 -7.70
N ILE A 116 -5.66 -5.37 -6.70
CA ILE A 116 -4.95 -5.82 -5.48
C ILE A 116 -3.64 -6.54 -5.83
N PRO A 117 -3.60 -7.60 -6.67
CA PRO A 117 -2.36 -8.35 -6.92
C PRO A 117 -1.20 -7.47 -7.44
N GLY A 118 -1.51 -6.43 -8.23
CA GLY A 118 -0.51 -5.51 -8.78
C GLY A 118 -0.22 -4.30 -7.89
N MET A 119 -1.17 -3.91 -7.04
CA MET A 119 -1.08 -2.66 -6.26
C MET A 119 -0.53 -2.83 -4.86
N VAL A 120 -0.57 -4.02 -4.27
CA VAL A 120 -0.18 -4.11 -2.85
C VAL A 120 1.31 -3.79 -2.64
N GLY A 121 2.20 -4.21 -3.54
CA GLY A 121 3.62 -3.85 -3.49
C GLY A 121 3.84 -2.32 -3.56
N PRO A 122 3.34 -1.65 -4.61
CA PRO A 122 3.39 -0.20 -4.74
C PRO A 122 2.81 0.58 -3.54
N ILE A 123 1.62 0.19 -3.03
CA ILE A 123 1.03 0.87 -1.88
C ILE A 123 1.87 0.66 -0.61
N LEU A 124 2.60 -0.46 -0.50
CA LEU A 124 3.46 -0.74 0.65
C LEU A 124 4.66 0.18 0.66
N GLU A 125 5.28 0.34 -0.50
CA GLU A 125 6.40 1.26 -0.67
C GLU A 125 6.02 2.67 -0.20
N MET A 126 4.80 3.11 -0.53
CA MET A 126 4.26 4.37 -0.07
C MET A 126 4.04 4.43 1.46
N THR A 127 3.59 3.34 2.11
CA THR A 127 3.47 3.29 3.58
C THR A 127 4.81 3.32 4.33
N LEU A 128 5.90 2.93 3.66
CA LEU A 128 7.24 2.96 4.25
C LEU A 128 7.86 4.36 4.23
N ILE A 129 7.25 5.33 3.54
CA ILE A 129 7.69 6.72 3.55
C ILE A 129 7.46 7.29 4.97
N PRO A 130 8.49 7.87 5.62
CA PRO A 130 8.38 8.40 6.98
C PRO A 130 7.67 9.75 7.01
N GLU A 131 6.40 9.76 6.60
CA GLU A 131 5.50 10.91 6.59
C GLU A 131 4.19 10.48 7.23
N GLU A 132 3.83 11.12 8.35
CA GLU A 132 2.77 10.65 9.25
C GLU A 132 1.38 10.65 8.61
N GLU A 133 1.00 11.75 7.95
CA GLU A 133 -0.34 11.89 7.38
C GLU A 133 -0.54 10.96 6.18
N LEU A 134 0.50 10.76 5.37
CA LEU A 134 0.53 9.81 4.29
C LEU A 134 0.33 8.39 4.80
N ARG A 135 1.07 7.98 5.85
CA ARG A 135 0.89 6.66 6.46
C ARG A 135 -0.53 6.49 6.99
N ARG A 136 -1.06 7.50 7.68
CA ARG A 136 -2.46 7.50 8.18
C ARG A 136 -3.49 7.35 7.06
N ALA A 137 -3.22 7.88 5.87
CA ALA A 137 -4.11 7.75 4.71
C ALA A 137 -3.98 6.42 3.96
N THR A 138 -2.82 5.76 4.04
CA THR A 138 -2.48 4.59 3.21
C THR A 138 -2.62 3.26 3.93
N ILE A 139 -2.44 3.24 5.26
CA ILE A 139 -2.71 2.05 6.09
C ILE A 139 -4.16 1.55 5.94
N PRO A 140 -5.21 2.40 5.91
CA PRO A 140 -6.58 1.94 5.69
C PRO A 140 -6.79 1.25 4.33
N ILE A 141 -6.01 1.61 3.31
CA ILE A 141 -6.06 0.97 2.00
C ILE A 141 -5.60 -0.48 2.11
N PHE A 142 -4.52 -0.75 2.85
CA PHE A 142 -4.07 -2.12 3.13
C PHE A 142 -5.12 -2.97 3.81
N PHE A 143 -5.77 -2.41 4.82
CA PHE A 143 -6.84 -3.09 5.53
C PHE A 143 -8.01 -3.42 4.59
N ASP A 144 -8.40 -2.47 3.75
CA ASP A 144 -9.45 -2.65 2.75
C ASP A 144 -9.08 -3.69 1.69
N MET A 145 -7.82 -3.73 1.21
CA MET A 145 -7.32 -4.78 0.32
C MET A 145 -7.49 -6.17 0.93
N MET A 146 -7.05 -6.32 2.18
CA MET A 146 -7.17 -7.57 2.94
C MET A 146 -8.63 -8.00 3.12
N GLN A 147 -9.52 -7.06 3.44
CA GLN A 147 -10.95 -7.33 3.60
C GLN A 147 -11.63 -7.73 2.28
N CYS A 148 -11.24 -7.10 1.16
CA CYS A 148 -11.73 -7.44 -0.18
C CYS A 148 -11.34 -8.87 -0.55
N GLU A 149 -10.08 -9.27 -0.33
CA GLU A 149 -9.63 -10.64 -0.62
C GLU A 149 -10.35 -11.69 0.24
N HIS A 150 -10.52 -11.41 1.54
CA HIS A 150 -11.21 -12.33 2.45
C HIS A 150 -12.68 -12.52 2.05
N THR A 151 -13.41 -11.42 1.79
CA THR A 151 -14.84 -11.47 1.41
C THR A 151 -15.06 -12.30 0.14
N VAL A 152 -14.17 -12.16 -0.85
CA VAL A 152 -14.22 -12.96 -2.08
C VAL A 152 -13.93 -14.44 -1.81
N SER A 153 -12.95 -14.74 -0.95
CA SER A 153 -12.62 -16.10 -0.53
C SER A 153 -13.78 -16.80 0.18
N THR A 154 -14.59 -16.05 0.95
CA THR A 154 -15.76 -16.59 1.66
C THR A 154 -17.00 -16.75 0.79
N HIS A 155 -17.24 -15.86 -0.19
CA HIS A 155 -18.47 -15.87 -0.99
C HIS A 155 -18.41 -16.70 -2.27
N PHE A 156 -17.22 -16.90 -2.87
CA PHE A 156 -17.09 -17.69 -4.09
C PHE A 156 -16.45 -19.04 -3.78
N HIS A 157 -17.20 -20.12 -4.01
CA HIS A 157 -16.68 -21.49 -4.04
C HIS A 157 -15.47 -21.58 -4.98
N LYS A 158 -14.25 -21.57 -4.40
CA LYS A 158 -12.96 -22.22 -4.76
C LYS A 158 -12.55 -22.50 -6.22
N ASN A 159 -13.31 -22.17 -7.25
CA ASN A 159 -13.18 -22.82 -8.57
C ASN A 159 -12.87 -21.89 -9.75
N PHE A 160 -12.74 -20.56 -9.56
CA PHE A 160 -12.37 -19.67 -10.67
C PHE A 160 -10.98 -19.01 -10.56
N TYR A 161 -10.33 -19.06 -9.39
CA TYR A 161 -9.06 -18.35 -9.14
C TYR A 161 -8.05 -19.17 -8.31
N LYS A 162 -7.93 -20.47 -8.60
CA LYS A 162 -6.97 -21.36 -7.91
C LYS A 162 -5.50 -21.10 -8.28
N ASP A 163 -5.23 -20.34 -9.33
CA ASP A 163 -3.86 -20.23 -9.88
C ASP A 163 -3.06 -19.02 -9.38
N ILE A 164 -3.62 -18.17 -8.50
CA ILE A 164 -2.84 -17.08 -7.91
C ILE A 164 -2.71 -17.32 -6.41
N ASN A 165 -1.47 -17.37 -5.96
CA ASN A 165 -0.90 -17.45 -4.61
C ASN A 165 -1.48 -16.43 -3.58
N ARG A 166 -2.80 -16.31 -3.45
CA ARG A 166 -3.50 -15.22 -2.72
C ARG A 166 -3.42 -15.36 -1.21
N GLU A 167 -3.52 -16.59 -0.67
CA GLU A 167 -3.44 -16.80 0.78
C GLU A 167 -2.04 -16.50 1.32
N GLY A 168 -1.00 -16.94 0.59
CA GLY A 168 0.38 -16.55 0.87
C GLY A 168 0.63 -15.04 0.76
N MET A 169 0.03 -14.37 -0.23
CA MET A 169 0.11 -12.91 -0.37
C MET A 169 -0.56 -12.18 0.80
N TYR A 170 -1.78 -12.57 1.18
CA TYR A 170 -2.51 -12.01 2.32
C TYR A 170 -1.71 -12.12 3.61
N ILE A 171 -1.14 -13.29 3.91
CA ILE A 171 -0.30 -13.51 5.10
C ILE A 171 0.95 -12.63 5.03
N ARG A 172 1.61 -12.56 3.86
CA ARG A 172 2.77 -11.68 3.67
C ARG A 172 2.43 -10.21 3.90
N TYR A 173 1.22 -9.77 3.53
CA TYR A 173 0.76 -8.40 3.79
C TYR A 173 0.46 -8.17 5.26
N LEU A 174 -0.13 -9.14 5.97
CA LEU A 174 -0.29 -9.06 7.42
C LEU A 174 1.05 -8.87 8.14
N TYR A 175 2.08 -9.63 7.78
CA TYR A 175 3.39 -9.47 8.40
C TYR A 175 4.05 -8.12 8.11
N LYS A 176 3.90 -7.61 6.88
CA LYS A 176 4.38 -6.27 6.53
C LYS A 176 3.64 -5.16 7.29
N LEU A 177 2.33 -5.28 7.43
CA LEU A 177 1.52 -4.33 8.20
C LEU A 177 1.88 -4.39 9.70
N ARG A 178 2.11 -5.58 10.25
CA ARG A 178 2.60 -5.75 11.62
C ARG A 178 3.92 -5.00 11.82
N ASP A 179 4.87 -5.14 10.90
CA ASP A 179 6.16 -4.46 11.01
C ASP A 179 6.00 -2.94 11.04
N LEU A 180 5.11 -2.39 10.20
CA LEU A 180 4.75 -0.97 10.24
C LEU A 180 4.14 -0.54 11.59
N HIS A 181 3.30 -1.37 12.21
CA HIS A 181 2.76 -1.10 13.54
C HIS A 181 3.83 -1.14 14.63
N LEU A 182 4.78 -2.07 14.53
CA LEU A 182 5.91 -2.17 15.47
C LEU A 182 6.86 -0.97 15.35
N ASP A 183 7.09 -0.46 14.14
CA ASP A 183 7.94 0.73 13.91
C ASP A 183 7.39 2.01 14.57
N VAL A 184 6.07 2.08 14.77
CA VAL A 184 5.42 3.19 15.50
C VAL A 184 5.05 2.82 16.93
N GLU A 185 5.60 1.71 17.45
CA GLU A 185 5.34 1.17 18.79
C GLU A 185 3.84 0.93 19.08
N ASN A 186 3.03 0.77 18.04
CA ASN A 186 1.61 0.44 18.17
C ASN A 186 1.43 -1.08 18.31
N TYR A 187 1.82 -1.59 19.48
CA TYR A 187 1.80 -3.02 19.76
C TYR A 187 0.38 -3.62 19.72
N THR A 188 -0.64 -2.84 20.06
CA THR A 188 -2.05 -3.26 20.03
C THR A 188 -2.49 -3.61 18.60
N GLU A 189 -2.24 -2.73 17.63
CA GLU A 189 -2.58 -2.99 16.23
C GLU A 189 -1.68 -4.09 15.61
N ALA A 190 -0.41 -4.18 16.02
CA ALA A 190 0.46 -5.29 15.63
C ALA A 190 -0.09 -6.65 16.11
N ALA A 191 -0.65 -6.71 17.32
CA ALA A 191 -1.29 -7.89 17.88
C ALA A 191 -2.57 -8.26 17.11
N TYR A 192 -3.44 -7.28 16.83
CA TYR A 192 -4.65 -7.51 16.02
C TYR A 192 -4.31 -8.00 14.60
N THR A 193 -3.23 -7.50 14.02
CA THR A 193 -2.76 -7.96 12.70
C THR A 193 -2.37 -9.44 12.72
N LEU A 194 -1.65 -9.90 13.75
CA LEU A 194 -1.32 -11.32 13.91
C LEU A 194 -2.55 -12.20 14.21
N LEU A 195 -3.56 -11.64 14.89
CA LEU A 195 -4.82 -12.34 15.15
C LEU A 195 -5.59 -12.66 13.85
N LEU A 196 -5.47 -11.80 12.82
CA LEU A 196 -6.04 -12.09 11.50
C LEU A 196 -5.38 -13.32 10.86
N HIS A 197 -4.06 -13.47 11.00
CA HIS A 197 -3.35 -14.67 10.51
C HIS A 197 -3.81 -15.92 11.28
N SER A 198 -3.91 -15.85 12.61
CA SER A 198 -4.31 -17.01 13.42
C SER A 198 -5.73 -17.51 13.13
N ARG A 199 -6.63 -16.63 12.64
CA ARG A 199 -7.98 -16.98 12.18
C ARG A 199 -8.00 -17.82 10.91
N LEU A 200 -6.97 -17.72 10.05
CA LEU A 200 -6.85 -18.56 8.85
C LEU A 200 -6.42 -19.99 9.20
N LEU A 201 -5.73 -20.18 10.32
CA LEU A 201 -5.22 -21.47 10.76
C LEU A 201 -6.28 -22.27 11.53
N LYS A 202 -6.27 -23.60 11.35
CA LYS A 202 -7.11 -24.52 12.12
C LYS A 202 -6.33 -25.10 13.31
N TRP A 203 -7.06 -25.57 14.32
CA TRP A 203 -6.51 -26.35 15.43
C TRP A 203 -6.24 -27.81 15.03
N SER A 204 -5.59 -28.01 13.88
CA SER A 204 -5.27 -29.33 13.34
C SER A 204 -3.77 -29.58 13.26
N ASP A 205 -3.42 -30.86 13.25
CA ASP A 205 -2.04 -31.34 13.09
C ASP A 205 -1.66 -31.47 11.59
N ASP A 206 -2.47 -30.88 10.70
CA ASP A 206 -2.16 -30.82 9.26
C ASP A 206 -0.92 -29.95 9.03
N GLN A 207 -0.13 -30.28 8.02
CA GLN A 207 0.99 -29.44 7.63
C GLN A 207 0.50 -28.09 7.09
N CYS A 208 1.22 -27.02 7.44
CA CYS A 208 1.04 -25.72 6.79
C CYS A 208 1.38 -25.85 5.29
N SER A 209 0.65 -25.12 4.45
CA SER A 209 0.90 -25.15 3.00
C SER A 209 2.36 -24.75 2.68
N PRO A 210 2.96 -25.21 1.57
CA PRO A 210 4.32 -24.81 1.18
C PRO A 210 4.45 -23.31 0.84
N GLN A 211 3.34 -22.57 0.80
CA GLN A 211 3.31 -21.11 0.60
C GLN A 211 3.71 -20.31 1.86
N PHE A 212 3.88 -20.98 3.01
CA PHE A 212 4.21 -20.39 4.31
C PHE A 212 5.74 -20.28 4.59
N GLU A 213 6.60 -20.60 3.63
CA GLU A 213 8.03 -20.86 3.91
C GLU A 213 8.88 -19.63 4.22
N VAL A 214 9.44 -19.59 5.43
CA VAL A 214 10.89 -19.72 5.70
C VAL A 214 11.02 -20.28 7.13
N ARG A 215 11.49 -21.53 7.25
CA ARG A 215 11.85 -22.28 8.48
C ARG A 215 10.73 -23.07 9.18
N SER A 216 10.95 -24.39 9.08
CA SER A 216 10.47 -25.49 9.91
C SER A 216 9.11 -26.10 9.56
N CYS A 217 9.13 -27.43 9.51
CA CYS A 217 8.04 -28.37 9.32
C CYS A 217 7.05 -28.26 10.50
N GLN A 218 6.20 -27.22 10.49
CA GLN A 218 5.25 -26.93 11.56
C GLN A 218 3.82 -27.32 11.16
N THR A 219 3.08 -27.86 12.12
CA THR A 219 1.64 -28.07 11.98
C THR A 219 0.87 -26.75 12.09
N GLN A 220 -0.34 -26.68 11.56
CA GLN A 220 -1.20 -25.50 11.68
C GLN A 220 -1.45 -25.13 13.16
N ARG A 221 -1.62 -26.12 14.04
CA ARG A 221 -1.71 -25.93 15.49
C ARG A 221 -0.47 -25.23 16.07
N GLN A 222 0.72 -25.74 15.79
CA GLN A 222 1.97 -25.19 16.33
C GLN A 222 2.24 -23.75 15.86
N LEU A 223 1.97 -23.46 14.58
CA LEU A 223 2.07 -22.10 14.06
C LEU A 223 1.07 -21.17 14.76
N LYS A 224 -0.15 -21.66 15.00
CA LYS A 224 -1.21 -20.90 15.68
C LYS A 224 -0.85 -20.61 17.14
N GLU A 225 -0.28 -21.56 17.87
CA GLU A 225 0.24 -21.36 19.23
C GLU A 225 1.35 -20.31 19.26
N THR A 226 2.34 -20.43 18.37
CA THR A 226 3.44 -19.46 18.23
C THR A 226 2.93 -18.06 17.92
N LEU A 227 1.85 -17.94 17.16
CA LEU A 227 1.19 -16.66 16.90
C LEU A 227 0.53 -16.10 18.16
N TYR A 228 -0.19 -16.92 18.93
CA TYR A 228 -0.82 -16.49 20.18
C TYR A 228 0.21 -15.99 21.20
N ASP A 229 1.36 -16.67 21.34
CA ASP A 229 2.43 -16.21 22.23
C ASP A 229 2.94 -14.81 21.84
N LYS A 230 3.13 -14.57 20.54
CA LYS A 230 3.52 -13.25 20.02
C LYS A 230 2.43 -12.20 20.23
N ILE A 231 1.16 -12.55 20.02
CA ILE A 231 0.00 -11.69 20.22
C ILE A 231 -0.10 -11.25 21.69
N ILE A 232 0.04 -12.19 22.62
CA ILE A 232 0.02 -11.91 24.06
C ILE A 232 1.17 -10.97 24.41
N GLY A 233 2.39 -11.26 23.96
CA GLY A 233 3.55 -10.40 24.19
C GLY A 233 3.39 -8.98 23.62
N HIS A 234 2.71 -8.81 22.50
CA HIS A 234 2.38 -7.49 21.95
C HIS A 234 1.30 -6.78 22.78
N PHE A 235 0.22 -7.46 23.17
CA PHE A 235 -0.79 -6.85 24.04
C PHE A 235 -0.25 -6.43 25.40
N ASP A 236 0.68 -7.20 25.98
CA ASP A 236 1.29 -6.83 27.24
C ASP A 236 2.20 -5.61 27.11
N LYS A 237 2.95 -5.47 26.01
CA LYS A 237 3.70 -4.23 25.71
C LYS A 237 2.78 -3.03 25.46
N GLY A 238 1.67 -3.24 24.76
CA GLY A 238 0.71 -2.17 24.44
C GLY A 238 -0.08 -1.64 25.65
N LYS A 239 -0.05 -2.32 26.81
CA LYS A 239 -0.60 -1.81 28.08
C LYS A 239 0.36 -0.89 28.83
N VAL A 240 1.64 -0.92 28.47
CA VAL A 240 2.73 -0.19 29.16
C VAL A 240 3.12 1.11 28.41
N SER A 241 2.62 1.28 27.18
CA SER A 241 2.72 2.49 26.34
C SER A 241 1.50 3.38 26.48
#